data_AF-A0A1Y3BTB4-F1
#
_entry.id   AF-A0A1Y3BTB4-F1
#
_cell.length_a   1.000
_cell.length_b   1.000
_cell.length_c   1.000
_cell.angle_alpha   90.00
_cell.angle_beta   90.00
_cell.angle_gamma   90.00
#
_symmetry.space_group_name_H-M   'P 1'
#
loop_
_entity.id
_entity.type
_entity.pdbx_description
1 polymer ?
#
loop_
_entity_poly.entity_id
_entity_poly.type
_entity_poly.pdbx_seq_one_letter_code
_entity_poly.pdbx_strand_id
1 'polypeptide(L)'
;FRTIELVQDRLNSSVEAYSFYFRVNGVPIFAKGSNWIPAHVLNENVKPEYVQYLLWSAKAANMNMLRVWGGGIYESDYFYQLADEYGILIWQDMMFACALYPTDTAFLRSISKEIRQQIRRLQYHPSIAIWAGNNENEQAIAGMWWLELALHMADYKHDYHRLYIDTIMPIILNEDVSRPFVSSSPSNGIVSSRENYLSTQPQNNRYGDNHHYIMFGDAWDWRTAPSAKFISEYGFQSLPSLELLQKYLNIEYLKYPFNEGLLHREHQMNGLAYLRGFMDKHLPLPMKITAAPSIEHLDDFIYMSQIFQSMAIKIQTEFYRRN
;
A
#
# COMPACT_ATOMS: atom_id res chain seq x y z
N PHE A 1 23.70 0.32 -14.80
CA PHE A 1 23.05 -0.85 -15.44
C PHE A 1 22.75 -1.87 -14.37
N ARG A 2 21.54 -2.47 -14.39
CA ARG A 2 21.16 -3.55 -13.48
C ARG A 2 20.15 -4.50 -14.13
N THR A 3 20.04 -5.72 -13.62
CA THR A 3 18.89 -6.61 -13.88
C THR A 3 17.98 -6.64 -12.66
N ILE A 4 16.68 -6.85 -12.90
CA ILE A 4 15.74 -7.20 -11.84
C ILE A 4 14.82 -8.32 -12.29
N GLU A 5 14.59 -9.27 -11.40
CA GLU A 5 13.70 -10.40 -11.63
C GLU A 5 12.73 -10.51 -10.45
N LEU A 6 11.45 -10.71 -10.73
CA LEU A 6 10.50 -11.22 -9.75
C LEU A 6 10.53 -12.75 -9.83
N VAL A 7 11.13 -13.38 -8.84
CA VAL A 7 11.29 -14.84 -8.81
C VAL A 7 10.04 -15.47 -8.21
N GLN A 8 9.45 -16.38 -8.98
CA GLN A 8 8.23 -17.11 -8.64
C GLN A 8 8.42 -18.60 -8.92
N ASP A 9 9.45 -19.17 -8.31
CA ASP A 9 9.77 -20.59 -8.45
C ASP A 9 8.87 -21.46 -7.60
N ARG A 10 8.59 -22.65 -8.12
CA ARG A 10 7.89 -23.71 -7.40
C ARG A 10 8.65 -24.13 -6.14
N LEU A 11 8.02 -24.06 -4.97
CA LEU A 11 8.62 -24.54 -3.73
C LEU A 11 8.52 -26.06 -3.59
N ASN A 12 9.54 -26.68 -3.00
CA ASN A 12 9.56 -28.11 -2.67
C ASN A 12 8.75 -28.37 -1.40
N SER A 13 7.42 -28.40 -1.53
CA SER A 13 6.47 -28.66 -0.45
C SER A 13 5.37 -29.64 -0.89
N SER A 14 4.75 -30.32 0.07
CA SER A 14 3.63 -31.24 -0.17
C SER A 14 2.38 -30.54 -0.71
N VAL A 15 2.23 -29.25 -0.41
CA VAL A 15 1.14 -28.40 -0.86
C VAL A 15 1.64 -27.44 -1.94
N GLU A 16 0.77 -27.06 -2.88
CA GLU A 16 1.12 -26.11 -3.91
C GLU A 16 1.47 -24.71 -3.35
N ALA A 17 2.73 -24.29 -3.50
CA ALA A 17 3.24 -22.95 -3.21
C ALA A 17 4.31 -22.50 -4.22
N TYR A 18 4.41 -21.19 -4.46
CA TYR A 18 5.45 -20.55 -5.26
C TYR A 18 6.13 -19.47 -4.42
N SER A 19 7.40 -19.18 -4.71
CA SER A 19 8.08 -18.03 -4.12
C SER A 19 7.54 -16.72 -4.70
N PHE A 20 7.85 -15.60 -4.03
CA PHE A 20 7.59 -14.26 -4.55
C PHE A 20 8.61 -13.30 -3.93
N TYR A 21 9.73 -13.06 -4.62
CA TYR A 21 10.78 -12.17 -4.12
C TYR A 21 11.54 -11.55 -5.28
N PHE A 22 12.30 -10.49 -4.98
CA PHE A 22 13.11 -9.79 -5.97
C PHE A 22 14.55 -10.27 -5.98
N ARG A 23 15.12 -10.40 -7.16
CA ARG A 23 16.54 -10.63 -7.39
C ARG A 23 17.11 -9.46 -8.19
N VAL A 24 18.12 -8.78 -7.64
CA VAL A 24 18.80 -7.66 -8.30
C VAL A 24 20.21 -8.11 -8.65
N ASN A 25 20.58 -8.07 -9.94
CA ASN A 25 21.89 -8.52 -10.43
C ASN A 25 22.26 -9.94 -9.96
N GLY A 26 21.29 -10.87 -9.98
CA GLY A 26 21.51 -12.24 -9.55
C GLY A 26 21.44 -12.47 -8.03
N VAL A 27 21.34 -11.41 -7.21
CA VAL A 27 21.31 -11.51 -5.74
C VAL A 27 19.88 -11.34 -5.22
N PRO A 28 19.32 -12.35 -4.51
CA PRO A 28 18.04 -12.20 -3.81
C PRO A 28 18.10 -11.07 -2.79
N ILE A 29 17.08 -10.21 -2.77
CA ILE A 29 16.97 -9.12 -1.80
C ILE A 29 15.65 -9.23 -1.03
N PHE A 30 15.72 -8.97 0.26
CA PHE A 30 14.52 -8.75 1.06
C PHE A 30 14.09 -7.29 0.90
N ALA A 31 12.88 -7.07 0.38
CA ALA A 31 12.31 -5.73 0.25
C ALA A 31 11.93 -5.19 1.63
N LYS A 32 12.38 -3.98 1.95
CA LYS A 32 12.10 -3.26 3.20
C LYS A 32 11.65 -1.86 2.82
N GLY A 33 10.45 -1.49 3.24
CA GLY A 33 9.83 -0.31 2.68
C GLY A 33 8.49 0.03 3.27
N SER A 34 7.85 0.98 2.61
CA SER A 34 6.48 1.43 2.87
C SER A 34 5.80 1.84 1.57
N ASN A 35 4.51 2.14 1.65
CA ASN A 35 3.74 2.70 0.55
C ASN A 35 3.88 4.22 0.53
N TRP A 36 4.09 4.78 -0.65
CA TRP A 36 4.14 6.20 -0.95
C TRP A 36 2.77 6.65 -1.47
N ILE A 37 2.27 7.73 -0.87
CA ILE A 37 1.05 8.43 -1.28
C ILE A 37 1.40 9.88 -1.66
N PRO A 38 0.54 10.62 -2.38
CA PRO A 38 0.80 12.01 -2.74
C PRO A 38 1.17 12.86 -1.51
N ALA A 39 2.29 13.56 -1.58
CA ALA A 39 2.82 14.35 -0.47
C ALA A 39 1.97 15.59 -0.12
N HIS A 40 1.02 15.95 -0.99
CA HIS A 40 0.13 17.08 -0.81
C HIS A 40 -1.17 16.88 -1.61
N VAL A 41 -2.28 17.47 -1.17
CA VAL A 41 -3.58 17.43 -1.90
C VAL A 41 -3.56 18.21 -3.21
N LEU A 42 -2.71 19.23 -3.29
CA LEU A 42 -2.40 20.04 -4.48
C LEU A 42 -0.95 19.77 -4.89
N ASN A 43 -0.73 19.02 -5.96
CA ASN A 43 0.60 18.55 -6.35
C ASN A 43 1.55 19.70 -6.73
N GLU A 44 1.02 20.81 -7.23
CA GLU A 44 1.77 22.01 -7.55
C GLU A 44 2.44 22.67 -6.34
N ASN A 45 1.98 22.37 -5.12
CA ASN A 45 2.57 22.87 -3.88
C ASN A 45 3.66 21.95 -3.30
N VAL A 46 3.91 20.80 -3.92
CA VAL A 46 4.97 19.88 -3.50
C VAL A 46 6.32 20.48 -3.88
N LYS A 47 7.06 20.94 -2.87
CA LYS A 47 8.40 21.50 -3.05
C LYS A 47 9.43 20.39 -3.29
N PRO A 48 10.37 20.54 -4.24
CA PRO A 48 11.42 19.56 -4.48
C PRO A 48 12.22 19.18 -3.21
N GLU A 49 12.52 20.16 -2.35
CA GLU A 49 13.26 19.92 -1.10
C GLU A 49 12.48 19.01 -0.14
N TYR A 50 11.14 19.08 -0.17
CA TYR A 50 10.30 18.21 0.64
C TYR A 50 10.31 16.77 0.12
N VAL A 51 10.26 16.58 -1.20
CA VAL A 51 10.41 15.25 -1.83
C VAL A 51 11.77 14.65 -1.49
N GLN A 52 12.84 15.45 -1.60
CA GLN A 52 14.18 15.04 -1.23
C GLN A 52 14.28 14.65 0.25
N TYR A 53 13.69 15.44 1.15
CA TYR A 53 13.64 15.14 2.58
C TYR A 53 12.93 13.81 2.87
N LEU A 54 11.80 13.53 2.22
CA LEU A 54 11.04 12.30 2.43
C LEU A 54 11.79 11.07 1.93
N LEU A 55 12.39 11.13 0.74
CA LEU A 55 13.19 10.03 0.17
C LEU A 55 14.49 9.82 0.93
N TRP A 56 15.12 10.90 1.41
CA TRP A 56 16.25 10.78 2.32
C TRP A 56 15.84 10.11 3.64
N SER A 57 14.66 10.45 4.17
CA SER A 57 14.14 9.83 5.41
C SER A 57 13.88 8.33 5.21
N ALA A 58 13.33 7.91 4.07
CA ALA A 58 13.17 6.50 3.73
C ALA A 58 14.53 5.77 3.69
N LYS A 59 15.54 6.37 3.05
CA LYS A 59 16.92 5.84 3.03
C LYS A 59 17.52 5.75 4.44
N ALA A 60 17.38 6.81 5.25
CA ALA A 60 17.88 6.85 6.62
C ALA A 60 17.20 5.81 7.52
N ALA A 61 15.94 5.47 7.24
CA ALA A 61 15.22 4.37 7.87
C ALA A 61 15.63 2.97 7.36
N ASN A 62 16.68 2.88 6.52
CA ASN A 62 17.19 1.64 5.91
C ASN A 62 16.19 0.91 4.99
N MET A 63 15.25 1.66 4.40
CA MET A 63 14.37 1.17 3.34
C MET A 63 15.16 1.02 2.05
N ASN A 64 14.82 0.00 1.27
CA ASN A 64 15.37 -0.25 -0.06
C ASN A 64 14.29 -0.37 -1.14
N MET A 65 13.01 -0.25 -0.77
CA MET A 65 11.88 -0.24 -1.69
C MET A 65 10.80 0.72 -1.19
N LEU A 66 10.13 1.43 -2.09
CA LEU A 66 8.87 2.13 -1.86
C LEU A 66 7.85 1.67 -2.90
N ARG A 67 6.57 1.63 -2.52
CA ARG A 67 5.47 1.38 -3.47
C ARG A 67 4.74 2.68 -3.77
N VAL A 68 4.81 3.16 -5.01
CA VAL A 68 3.98 4.29 -5.46
C VAL A 68 2.57 3.75 -5.68
N TRP A 69 1.69 4.01 -4.70
CA TRP A 69 0.36 3.43 -4.60
C TRP A 69 -0.61 3.97 -5.68
N GLY A 70 -1.42 3.08 -6.25
CA GLY A 70 -2.24 3.35 -7.44
C GLY A 70 -3.40 4.34 -7.29
N GLY A 71 -3.74 4.81 -6.10
CA GLY A 71 -4.73 5.91 -5.96
C GLY A 71 -4.08 7.29 -5.81
N GLY A 72 -2.77 7.36 -5.99
CA GLY A 72 -2.01 8.60 -6.02
C GLY A 72 -1.84 9.15 -7.43
N ILE A 73 -0.59 9.49 -7.78
CA ILE A 73 -0.20 9.97 -9.11
C ILE A 73 1.04 9.20 -9.59
N TYR A 74 1.27 9.19 -10.90
CA TYR A 74 2.62 8.94 -11.40
C TYR A 74 3.49 10.12 -10.98
N GLU A 75 4.54 9.86 -10.21
CA GLU A 75 5.31 10.90 -9.56
C GLU A 75 6.13 11.76 -10.53
N SER A 76 6.68 12.85 -10.01
CA SER A 76 7.57 13.75 -10.76
C SER A 76 8.86 13.03 -11.21
N ASP A 77 9.48 13.49 -12.31
CA ASP A 77 10.78 12.93 -12.74
C ASP A 77 11.85 13.03 -11.63
N TYR A 78 11.80 14.10 -10.84
CA TYR A 78 12.72 14.32 -9.72
C TYR A 78 12.60 13.25 -8.63
N PHE A 79 11.39 12.77 -8.35
CA PHE A 79 11.17 11.64 -7.43
C PHE A 79 11.92 10.39 -7.88
N TYR A 80 11.78 10.00 -9.15
CA TYR A 80 12.43 8.80 -9.67
C TYR A 80 13.95 8.96 -9.80
N GLN A 81 14.43 10.17 -10.15
CA GLN A 81 15.86 10.49 -10.12
C GLN A 81 16.45 10.33 -8.71
N LEU A 82 15.78 10.85 -7.69
CA LEU A 82 16.20 10.66 -6.30
C LEU A 82 16.15 9.19 -5.87
N ALA A 83 15.12 8.44 -6.27
CA ALA A 83 15.05 7.00 -6.00
C ALA A 83 16.23 6.24 -6.64
N ASP A 84 16.60 6.60 -7.87
CA ASP A 84 17.77 6.06 -8.56
C ASP A 84 19.07 6.37 -7.80
N GLU A 85 19.28 7.63 -7.40
CA GLU A 85 20.48 8.10 -6.68
C GLU A 85 20.59 7.50 -5.28
N TYR A 86 19.46 7.33 -4.60
CA TYR A 86 19.41 6.82 -3.24
C TYR A 86 19.41 5.29 -3.17
N GLY A 87 19.22 4.60 -4.30
CA GLY A 87 19.16 3.15 -4.36
C GLY A 87 17.87 2.59 -3.77
N ILE A 88 16.75 3.29 -3.95
CA ILE A 88 15.42 2.88 -3.50
C ILE A 88 14.67 2.29 -4.69
N LEU A 89 14.31 1.02 -4.61
CA LEU A 89 13.49 0.38 -5.62
C LEU A 89 12.05 0.90 -5.58
N ILE A 90 11.37 0.98 -6.72
CA ILE A 90 9.99 1.44 -6.82
C ILE A 90 9.10 0.30 -7.32
N TRP A 91 8.16 -0.14 -6.49
CA TRP A 91 6.97 -0.84 -6.97
C TRP A 91 6.01 0.20 -7.53
N GLN A 92 5.75 0.16 -8.83
CA GLN A 92 4.95 1.18 -9.51
C GLN A 92 3.59 0.63 -9.91
N ASP A 93 2.55 1.03 -9.18
CA ASP A 93 1.17 0.79 -9.61
C ASP A 93 0.82 1.72 -10.79
N MET A 94 -0.09 1.27 -11.65
CA MET A 94 -0.86 2.17 -12.51
C MET A 94 -1.95 2.85 -11.67
N MET A 95 -2.44 4.01 -12.11
CA MET A 95 -3.30 4.87 -11.27
C MET A 95 -4.77 4.41 -11.17
N PHE A 96 -4.95 3.17 -10.73
CA PHE A 96 -6.22 2.51 -10.47
C PHE A 96 -6.20 1.89 -9.06
N ALA A 97 -7.16 2.23 -8.21
CA ALA A 97 -7.18 1.75 -6.83
C ALA A 97 -8.58 1.66 -6.24
N CYS A 98 -8.88 0.53 -5.59
CA CYS A 98 -10.09 0.32 -4.79
C CYS A 98 -11.39 0.75 -5.49
N ALA A 99 -11.52 0.47 -6.79
CA ALA A 99 -12.67 0.89 -7.59
C ALA A 99 -12.90 -0.01 -8.81
N LEU A 100 -14.15 -0.01 -9.27
CA LEU A 100 -14.55 -0.55 -10.57
C LEU A 100 -14.49 0.58 -11.60
N TYR A 101 -13.87 0.33 -12.75
CA TYR A 101 -13.64 1.34 -13.78
C TYR A 101 -14.40 1.01 -15.05
N PRO A 102 -14.88 2.02 -15.81
CA PRO A 102 -15.57 1.80 -17.07
C PRO A 102 -14.61 1.23 -18.13
N THR A 103 -15.16 0.56 -19.15
CA THR A 103 -14.40 0.01 -20.28
C THR A 103 -14.90 0.46 -21.64
N ASP A 104 -15.64 1.57 -21.71
CA ASP A 104 -16.03 2.13 -22.99
C ASP A 104 -14.81 2.53 -23.83
N THR A 105 -14.99 2.57 -25.15
CA THR A 105 -13.90 2.79 -26.10
C THR A 105 -13.17 4.11 -25.89
N ALA A 106 -13.87 5.17 -25.44
CA ALA A 106 -13.24 6.47 -25.21
C ALA A 106 -12.34 6.41 -23.98
N PHE A 107 -12.82 5.80 -22.90
CA PHE A 107 -12.03 5.56 -21.69
C PHE A 107 -10.78 4.72 -21.97
N LEU A 108 -10.94 3.55 -22.60
CA LEU A 108 -9.82 2.65 -22.91
C LEU A 108 -8.78 3.30 -23.83
N ARG A 109 -9.21 4.17 -24.76
CA ARG A 109 -8.29 4.95 -25.62
C ARG A 109 -7.50 5.96 -24.79
N SER A 110 -8.15 6.63 -23.84
CA SER A 110 -7.49 7.56 -22.92
C SER A 110 -6.44 6.83 -22.08
N ILE A 111 -6.82 5.71 -21.44
CA ILE A 111 -5.92 4.89 -20.64
C ILE A 111 -4.77 4.34 -21.48
N SER A 112 -5.05 3.83 -22.68
CA SER A 112 -4.00 3.34 -23.58
C SER A 112 -2.95 4.41 -23.91
N LYS A 113 -3.36 5.67 -24.01
CA LYS A 113 -2.45 6.80 -24.22
C LYS A 113 -1.64 7.08 -22.95
N GLU A 114 -2.32 7.18 -21.81
CA GLU A 114 -1.70 7.42 -20.51
C GLU A 114 -0.62 6.37 -20.19
N ILE A 115 -0.96 5.08 -20.22
CA ILE A 115 -0.04 3.99 -19.87
C ILE A 115 1.19 4.02 -20.78
N ARG A 116 1.00 4.16 -22.09
CA ARG A 116 2.12 4.25 -23.03
C ARG A 116 3.03 5.44 -22.75
N GLN A 117 2.46 6.60 -22.42
CA GLN A 117 3.24 7.79 -22.09
C GLN A 117 4.03 7.58 -20.79
N GLN A 118 3.40 7.00 -19.77
CA GLN A 118 4.03 6.80 -18.46
C GLN A 118 5.12 5.72 -18.50
N ILE A 119 4.87 4.57 -19.14
CA ILE A 119 5.91 3.55 -19.28
C ILE A 119 7.12 4.10 -20.04
N ARG A 120 6.90 4.80 -21.16
CA ARG A 120 8.00 5.42 -21.92
C ARG A 120 8.77 6.46 -21.11
N ARG A 121 8.06 7.26 -20.31
CA ARG A 121 8.68 8.27 -19.43
C ARG A 121 9.47 7.64 -18.29
N LEU A 122 9.09 6.46 -17.82
CA LEU A 122 9.58 5.93 -16.55
C LEU A 122 10.52 4.73 -16.68
N GLN A 123 10.43 3.94 -17.75
CA GLN A 123 11.16 2.67 -17.91
C GLN A 123 12.69 2.78 -17.90
N TYR A 124 13.27 3.96 -18.11
CA TYR A 124 14.73 4.11 -18.04
C TYR A 124 15.25 4.24 -16.59
N HIS A 125 14.37 4.47 -15.60
CA HIS A 125 14.75 4.59 -14.20
C HIS A 125 15.11 3.22 -13.60
N PRO A 126 16.37 2.97 -13.20
CA PRO A 126 16.76 1.73 -12.54
C PRO A 126 16.09 1.54 -11.17
N SER A 127 15.50 2.56 -10.55
CA SER A 127 14.70 2.38 -9.33
C SER A 127 13.47 1.51 -9.58
N ILE A 128 12.77 1.63 -10.71
CA ILE A 128 11.50 0.90 -10.93
C ILE A 128 11.71 -0.61 -10.98
N ALA A 129 11.14 -1.33 -10.03
CA ALA A 129 11.35 -2.75 -9.83
C ALA A 129 10.28 -3.62 -10.52
N ILE A 130 9.04 -3.14 -10.53
CA ILE A 130 7.87 -3.88 -11.01
C ILE A 130 6.78 -2.91 -11.44
N TRP A 131 6.01 -3.31 -12.44
CA TRP A 131 4.77 -2.64 -12.83
C TRP A 131 3.56 -3.42 -12.29
N ALA A 132 2.65 -2.75 -11.61
CA ALA A 132 1.43 -3.35 -11.09
C ALA A 132 0.19 -2.71 -11.74
N GLY A 133 -0.75 -3.52 -12.20
CA GLY A 133 -1.92 -3.04 -12.97
C GLY A 133 -2.89 -2.18 -12.16
N ASN A 134 -3.04 -2.44 -10.86
CA ASN A 134 -3.91 -1.69 -9.95
C ASN A 134 -3.63 -2.04 -8.48
N ASN A 135 -4.24 -1.26 -7.58
CA ASN A 135 -4.38 -1.58 -6.16
C ASN A 135 -5.76 -2.20 -5.87
N GLU A 136 -5.73 -3.40 -5.30
CA GLU A 136 -6.84 -4.13 -4.66
C GLU A 136 -8.07 -4.41 -5.52
N ASN A 137 -8.09 -4.13 -6.82
CA ASN A 137 -9.30 -4.35 -7.61
C ASN A 137 -9.61 -5.85 -7.81
N GLU A 138 -8.58 -6.70 -7.88
CA GLU A 138 -8.76 -8.16 -7.86
C GLU A 138 -9.40 -8.61 -6.52
N GLN A 139 -8.86 -8.11 -5.40
CA GLN A 139 -9.36 -8.38 -4.05
C GLN A 139 -10.76 -7.82 -3.82
N ALA A 140 -11.10 -6.66 -4.38
CA ALA A 140 -12.40 -6.03 -4.22
C ALA A 140 -13.51 -6.84 -4.91
N ILE A 141 -13.21 -7.36 -6.10
CA ILE A 141 -14.12 -8.27 -6.83
C ILE A 141 -14.25 -9.60 -6.09
N ALA A 142 -13.13 -10.22 -5.69
CA ALA A 142 -13.13 -11.48 -4.95
C ALA A 142 -13.85 -11.38 -3.59
N GLY A 143 -13.65 -10.25 -2.91
CA GLY A 143 -14.19 -9.96 -1.58
C GLY A 143 -15.58 -9.32 -1.57
N MET A 144 -16.21 -9.12 -2.74
CA MET A 144 -17.57 -8.56 -2.86
C MET A 144 -17.73 -7.19 -2.17
N TRP A 145 -16.78 -6.27 -2.36
CA TRP A 145 -16.78 -4.98 -1.66
C TRP A 145 -17.99 -4.09 -1.97
N TRP A 146 -18.57 -4.24 -3.15
CA TRP A 146 -19.75 -3.49 -3.60
C TRP A 146 -20.95 -4.42 -3.81
N LEU A 147 -22.14 -3.97 -3.44
CA LEU A 147 -23.37 -4.76 -3.54
C LEU A 147 -23.72 -5.12 -4.99
N GLU A 148 -23.37 -4.24 -5.93
CA GLU A 148 -23.59 -4.37 -7.37
C GLU A 148 -22.89 -5.61 -7.95
N LEU A 149 -21.78 -6.06 -7.34
CA LEU A 149 -21.08 -7.28 -7.74
C LEU A 149 -21.97 -8.52 -7.62
N ALA A 150 -22.91 -8.55 -6.67
CA ALA A 150 -23.84 -9.66 -6.53
C ALA A 150 -24.83 -9.78 -7.70
N LEU A 151 -25.11 -8.68 -8.40
CA LEU A 151 -26.07 -8.61 -9.51
C LEU A 151 -25.37 -8.67 -10.88
N HIS A 152 -24.15 -8.14 -10.98
CA HIS A 152 -23.46 -7.92 -12.25
C HIS A 152 -22.04 -8.50 -12.27
N MET A 153 -21.78 -9.57 -11.52
CA MET A 153 -20.44 -10.18 -11.41
C MET A 153 -19.79 -10.46 -12.78
N ALA A 154 -20.55 -11.02 -13.72
CA ALA A 154 -20.02 -11.36 -15.04
C ALA A 154 -19.53 -10.11 -15.79
N ASP A 155 -20.28 -9.01 -15.73
CA ASP A 155 -19.96 -7.74 -16.38
C ASP A 155 -18.69 -7.14 -15.76
N TYR A 156 -18.59 -7.10 -14.43
CA TYR A 156 -17.42 -6.55 -13.76
C TYR A 156 -16.16 -7.39 -13.93
N LYS A 157 -16.28 -8.72 -14.00
CA LYS A 157 -15.14 -9.59 -14.37
C LYS A 157 -14.70 -9.34 -15.81
N HIS A 158 -15.65 -9.18 -16.73
CA HIS A 158 -15.36 -8.82 -18.12
C HIS A 158 -14.64 -7.47 -18.20
N ASP A 159 -15.13 -6.46 -17.48
CA ASP A 159 -14.56 -5.12 -17.46
C ASP A 159 -13.14 -5.10 -16.86
N TYR A 160 -12.93 -5.81 -15.75
CA TYR A 160 -11.59 -5.99 -15.18
C TYR A 160 -10.63 -6.59 -16.21
N HIS A 161 -11.02 -7.68 -16.87
CA HIS A 161 -10.18 -8.33 -17.87
C HIS A 161 -9.88 -7.39 -19.05
N ARG A 162 -10.91 -6.73 -19.57
CA ARG A 162 -10.80 -5.81 -20.70
C ARG A 162 -9.86 -4.64 -20.42
N LEU A 163 -9.90 -4.09 -19.20
CA LEU A 163 -9.03 -2.99 -18.79
C LEU A 163 -7.61 -3.46 -18.49
N TYR A 164 -7.42 -4.36 -17.52
CA TYR A 164 -6.09 -4.66 -16.99
C TYR A 164 -5.32 -5.69 -17.85
N ILE A 165 -6.02 -6.64 -18.44
CA ILE A 165 -5.40 -7.79 -19.12
C ILE A 165 -5.39 -7.62 -20.63
N ASP A 166 -6.47 -7.13 -21.24
CA ASP A 166 -6.54 -6.96 -22.70
C ASP A 166 -5.97 -5.60 -23.15
N THR A 167 -5.96 -4.59 -22.27
CA THR A 167 -5.49 -3.23 -22.61
C THR A 167 -4.16 -2.88 -21.93
N ILE A 168 -4.10 -2.84 -20.60
CA ILE A 168 -2.93 -2.33 -19.87
C ILE A 168 -1.72 -3.27 -19.99
N MET A 169 -1.89 -4.56 -19.66
CA MET A 169 -0.79 -5.53 -19.66
C MET A 169 -0.05 -5.60 -21.03
N PRO A 170 -0.73 -5.72 -22.19
CA PRO A 170 -0.06 -5.75 -23.48
C PRO A 170 0.70 -4.46 -23.79
N ILE A 171 0.21 -3.30 -23.38
CA ILE A 171 0.92 -2.03 -23.59
C ILE A 171 2.22 -2.04 -22.78
N ILE A 172 2.16 -2.40 -21.50
CA ILE A 172 3.34 -2.44 -20.63
C ILE A 172 4.37 -3.44 -21.16
N LEU A 173 3.95 -4.67 -21.47
CA LEU A 173 4.86 -5.73 -21.93
C LEU A 173 5.46 -5.47 -23.32
N ASN A 174 4.81 -4.65 -24.16
CA ASN A 174 5.38 -4.21 -25.43
C ASN A 174 6.36 -3.05 -25.28
N GLU A 175 6.14 -2.17 -24.31
CA GLU A 175 6.99 -0.98 -24.09
C GLU A 175 8.21 -1.31 -23.23
N ASP A 176 8.09 -2.15 -22.20
CA ASP A 176 9.17 -2.54 -21.30
C ASP A 176 9.19 -4.05 -21.02
N VAL A 177 10.13 -4.76 -21.65
CA VAL A 177 10.36 -6.20 -21.44
C VAL A 177 11.39 -6.49 -20.35
N SER A 178 11.97 -5.45 -19.72
CA SER A 178 13.08 -5.59 -18.76
C SER A 178 12.62 -5.74 -17.31
N ARG A 179 11.32 -5.58 -17.04
CA ARG A 179 10.73 -5.61 -15.70
C ARG A 179 9.52 -6.54 -15.64
N PRO A 180 9.25 -7.16 -14.47
CA PRO A 180 8.05 -7.94 -14.27
C PRO A 180 6.79 -7.07 -14.23
N PHE A 181 5.65 -7.71 -14.54
CA PHE A 181 4.32 -7.15 -14.39
C PHE A 181 3.45 -8.06 -13.50
N VAL A 182 2.63 -7.46 -12.64
CA VAL A 182 1.54 -8.13 -11.90
C VAL A 182 0.21 -7.44 -12.18
N SER A 183 -0.88 -8.20 -12.28
CA SER A 183 -2.19 -7.66 -12.66
C SER A 183 -2.83 -6.78 -11.59
N SER A 184 -2.57 -7.08 -10.31
CA SER A 184 -3.13 -6.41 -9.13
C SER A 184 -2.17 -6.57 -7.95
N SER A 185 -2.33 -5.74 -6.92
CA SER A 185 -1.73 -5.88 -5.59
C SER A 185 -2.85 -5.79 -4.55
N PRO A 186 -3.18 -6.85 -3.79
CA PRO A 186 -2.54 -8.15 -3.82
C PRO A 186 -2.97 -8.98 -5.04
N SER A 187 -2.13 -9.96 -5.41
CA SER A 187 -2.47 -11.01 -6.38
C SER A 187 -1.70 -12.30 -6.10
N ASN A 188 -2.09 -13.41 -6.74
CA ASN A 188 -1.36 -14.69 -6.68
C ASN A 188 -0.18 -14.75 -7.67
N GLY A 189 0.24 -13.63 -8.26
CA GLY A 189 1.38 -13.56 -9.17
C GLY A 189 1.20 -14.44 -10.41
N ILE A 190 2.17 -15.31 -10.71
CA ILE A 190 2.14 -16.19 -11.89
C ILE A 190 0.95 -17.17 -11.88
N VAL A 191 0.43 -17.51 -10.70
CA VAL A 191 -0.74 -18.38 -10.54
C VAL A 191 -2.01 -17.67 -10.99
N SER A 192 -2.10 -16.33 -10.86
CA SER A 192 -3.27 -15.56 -11.30
C SER A 192 -3.58 -15.80 -12.78
N SER A 193 -2.58 -16.02 -13.65
CA SER A 193 -2.84 -16.32 -15.07
C SER A 193 -3.66 -17.61 -15.30
N ARG A 194 -3.50 -18.62 -14.45
CA ARG A 194 -4.28 -19.88 -14.49
C ARG A 194 -5.72 -19.67 -14.02
N GLU A 195 -5.93 -18.63 -13.22
CA GLU A 195 -7.22 -18.21 -12.67
C GLU A 195 -7.83 -17.06 -13.48
N ASN A 196 -7.34 -16.84 -14.71
CA ASN A 196 -7.75 -15.74 -15.59
C ASN A 196 -7.66 -14.35 -14.94
N TYR A 197 -6.62 -14.16 -14.11
CA TYR A 197 -6.25 -12.93 -13.40
C TYR A 197 -7.28 -12.41 -12.39
N LEU A 198 -8.24 -13.26 -12.00
CA LEU A 198 -9.29 -12.97 -11.03
C LEU A 198 -9.47 -14.15 -10.10
N SER A 199 -8.55 -14.29 -9.15
CA SER A 199 -8.63 -15.33 -8.12
C SER A 199 -9.84 -15.12 -7.22
N THR A 200 -10.44 -16.21 -6.72
CA THR A 200 -11.39 -16.12 -5.59
C THR A 200 -10.67 -15.94 -4.26
N GLN A 201 -9.33 -16.12 -4.23
CA GLN A 201 -8.48 -15.96 -3.05
C GLN A 201 -7.16 -15.28 -3.46
N PRO A 202 -7.18 -13.98 -3.83
CA PRO A 202 -6.00 -13.27 -4.34
C PRO A 202 -4.94 -12.97 -3.26
N GLN A 203 -5.23 -13.27 -1.99
CA GLN A 203 -4.33 -13.14 -0.85
C GLN A 203 -3.91 -14.50 -0.27
N ASN A 204 -3.73 -15.49 -1.14
CA ASN A 204 -3.33 -16.82 -0.70
C ASN A 204 -1.86 -16.79 -0.27
N ASN A 205 -1.58 -17.02 1.01
CA ASN A 205 -0.22 -17.04 1.58
C ASN A 205 0.79 -17.96 0.85
N ARG A 206 0.34 -18.85 -0.03
CA ARG A 206 1.17 -19.78 -0.80
C ARG A 206 1.75 -19.17 -2.07
N TYR A 207 1.22 -18.04 -2.54
CA TYR A 207 1.59 -17.39 -3.80
C TYR A 207 1.71 -15.87 -3.58
N GLY A 208 2.31 -15.17 -4.53
CA GLY A 208 2.04 -13.74 -4.67
C GLY A 208 2.36 -12.87 -3.46
N ASP A 209 1.56 -11.82 -3.31
CA ASP A 209 1.66 -10.83 -2.24
C ASP A 209 0.33 -10.65 -1.48
N ASN A 210 0.41 -10.13 -0.25
CA ASN A 210 -0.74 -9.94 0.62
C ASN A 210 -0.81 -8.52 1.20
N HIS A 211 -2.04 -8.08 1.47
CA HIS A 211 -2.38 -6.88 2.23
C HIS A 211 -3.00 -7.28 3.58
N HIS A 212 -2.34 -7.00 4.70
CA HIS A 212 -2.78 -7.48 6.00
C HIS A 212 -3.14 -6.37 6.98
N TYR A 213 -4.43 -6.28 7.30
CA TYR A 213 -4.98 -5.38 8.30
C TYR A 213 -5.91 -6.14 9.25
N ILE A 214 -5.82 -5.86 10.55
CA ILE A 214 -6.75 -6.35 11.57
C ILE A 214 -7.47 -5.17 12.22
N MET A 215 -8.76 -5.33 12.50
CA MET A 215 -9.59 -4.28 13.13
C MET A 215 -9.93 -4.61 14.59
N PHE A 216 -9.53 -5.79 15.06
CA PHE A 216 -9.73 -6.29 16.41
C PHE A 216 -8.66 -7.35 16.72
N GLY A 217 -8.63 -7.82 17.96
CA GLY A 217 -7.62 -8.78 18.39
C GLY A 217 -6.43 -8.09 19.04
N ASP A 218 -5.31 -8.79 19.16
CA ASP A 218 -4.09 -8.27 19.76
C ASP A 218 -3.05 -7.98 18.67
N ALA A 219 -2.86 -6.69 18.36
CA ALA A 219 -1.90 -6.25 17.36
C ALA A 219 -0.43 -6.43 17.79
N TRP A 220 -0.17 -6.75 19.06
CA TRP A 220 1.16 -7.13 19.56
C TRP A 220 1.35 -8.65 19.61
N ASP A 221 0.36 -9.43 19.19
CA ASP A 221 0.50 -10.86 18.99
C ASP A 221 0.94 -11.15 17.55
N TRP A 222 2.21 -11.53 17.37
CA TRP A 222 2.78 -11.87 16.06
C TRP A 222 2.02 -12.99 15.33
N ARG A 223 1.28 -13.84 16.04
CA ARG A 223 0.50 -14.94 15.45
C ARG A 223 -0.69 -14.46 14.63
N THR A 224 -1.05 -13.18 14.74
CA THR A 224 -2.07 -12.55 13.90
C THR A 224 -1.59 -12.32 12.47
N ALA A 225 -0.27 -12.19 12.27
CA ALA A 225 0.33 -11.90 10.98
C ALA A 225 0.38 -13.16 10.09
N PRO A 226 -0.01 -13.08 8.80
CA PRO A 226 0.03 -14.21 7.88
C PRO A 226 1.47 -14.55 7.47
N SER A 227 1.77 -15.84 7.38
CA SER A 227 3.01 -16.33 6.77
C SER A 227 2.88 -16.37 5.25
N ALA A 228 2.80 -15.20 4.61
CA ALA A 228 2.72 -15.06 3.15
C ALA A 228 4.11 -14.98 2.50
N LYS A 229 4.17 -14.96 1.16
CA LYS A 229 5.43 -14.89 0.40
C LYS A 229 6.00 -13.48 0.33
N PHE A 230 5.12 -12.48 0.30
CA PHE A 230 5.46 -11.06 0.32
C PHE A 230 4.30 -10.30 0.95
N ILE A 231 4.59 -9.26 1.75
CA ILE A 231 3.56 -8.38 2.30
C ILE A 231 3.79 -6.99 1.71
N SER A 232 2.96 -6.61 0.75
CA SER A 232 3.00 -5.32 0.06
C SER A 232 2.28 -4.23 0.86
N GLU A 233 1.33 -4.61 1.72
CA GLU A 233 0.68 -3.71 2.65
C GLU A 233 0.41 -4.34 4.02
N TYR A 234 0.63 -3.55 5.06
CA TYR A 234 0.16 -3.79 6.43
C TYR A 234 0.31 -2.50 7.21
N GLY A 235 -0.56 -2.26 8.19
CA GLY A 235 -0.57 -0.98 8.88
C GLY A 235 -1.47 -0.91 10.09
N PHE A 236 -1.13 0.02 10.98
CA PHE A 236 -1.96 0.48 12.09
C PHE A 236 -1.96 2.01 12.08
N GLN A 237 -3.07 2.62 12.47
CA GLN A 237 -3.21 4.06 12.59
C GLN A 237 -2.54 4.60 13.87
N SER A 238 -2.07 5.84 13.84
CA SER A 238 -1.72 6.67 15.00
C SER A 238 -2.13 8.12 14.74
N LEU A 239 -2.15 8.96 15.77
CA LEU A 239 -2.35 10.39 15.59
C LEU A 239 -1.00 11.09 15.31
N PRO A 240 -0.99 12.14 14.48
CA PRO A 240 0.17 13.00 14.34
C PRO A 240 0.45 13.77 15.64
N SER A 241 1.63 14.38 15.73
CA SER A 241 2.03 15.15 16.92
C SER A 241 1.10 16.32 17.21
N LEU A 242 0.99 16.68 18.49
CA LEU A 242 0.15 17.81 18.92
C LEU A 242 0.58 19.12 18.25
N GLU A 243 1.89 19.33 18.07
CA GLU A 243 2.44 20.52 17.43
C GLU A 243 2.02 20.62 15.96
N LEU A 244 1.84 19.48 15.27
CA LEU A 244 1.31 19.49 13.91
C LEU A 244 -0.18 19.86 13.91
N LEU A 245 -0.97 19.27 14.81
CA LEU A 245 -2.40 19.55 14.91
C LEU A 245 -2.67 21.02 15.25
N GLN A 246 -1.87 21.62 16.14
CA GLN A 246 -1.96 23.05 16.51
C GLN A 246 -1.77 24.01 15.34
N LYS A 247 -1.05 23.61 14.29
CA LYS A 247 -0.87 24.45 13.09
C LYS A 247 -2.11 24.52 12.21
N TYR A 248 -2.98 23.52 12.28
CA TYR A 248 -4.08 23.33 11.31
C TYR A 248 -5.47 23.26 11.94
N LEU A 249 -5.58 23.13 13.27
CA LEU A 249 -6.84 23.04 13.99
C LEU A 249 -6.97 24.12 15.05
N ASN A 250 -8.20 24.57 15.27
CA ASN A 250 -8.52 25.48 16.36
C ASN A 250 -8.28 24.81 17.72
N ILE A 251 -7.83 25.58 18.71
CA ILE A 251 -7.54 25.09 20.07
C ILE A 251 -8.73 24.37 20.73
N GLU A 252 -9.96 24.75 20.36
CA GLU A 252 -11.18 24.13 20.85
C GLU A 252 -11.32 22.65 20.42
N TYR A 253 -10.71 22.27 19.29
CA TYR A 253 -10.71 20.90 18.75
C TYR A 253 -9.60 20.03 19.33
N LEU A 254 -8.61 20.62 19.99
CA LEU A 254 -7.43 19.93 20.51
C LEU A 254 -7.70 19.39 21.92
N LYS A 255 -8.68 18.49 22.06
CA LYS A 255 -9.09 17.93 23.34
C LYS A 255 -9.35 16.42 23.24
N TYR A 256 -9.02 15.71 24.31
CA TYR A 256 -9.46 14.34 24.56
C TYR A 256 -10.31 14.29 25.86
N PRO A 257 -11.47 13.61 25.90
CA PRO A 257 -12.11 12.87 24.80
C PRO A 257 -12.42 13.72 23.56
N PHE A 258 -12.39 13.08 22.39
CA PHE A 258 -12.49 13.74 21.10
C PHE A 258 -13.83 14.45 20.90
N ASN A 259 -13.79 15.59 20.22
CA ASN A 259 -14.98 16.31 19.77
C ASN A 259 -15.11 16.26 18.25
N GLU A 260 -16.22 16.80 17.74
CA GLU A 260 -16.55 16.82 16.31
C GLU A 260 -15.42 17.39 15.43
N GLY A 261 -14.63 18.36 15.93
CA GLY A 261 -13.56 18.96 15.16
C GLY A 261 -12.40 18.00 14.85
N LEU A 262 -11.99 17.19 15.84
CA LEU A 262 -10.99 16.15 15.61
C LEU A 262 -11.61 14.92 14.92
N LEU A 263 -12.83 14.54 15.31
CA LEU A 263 -13.55 13.41 14.69
C LEU A 263 -13.77 13.63 13.19
N HIS A 264 -14.01 14.87 12.75
CA HIS A 264 -14.10 15.21 11.33
C HIS A 264 -12.83 14.89 10.53
N ARG A 265 -11.65 14.84 11.18
CA ARG A 265 -10.37 14.50 10.52
C ARG A 265 -10.13 13.00 10.43
N GLU A 266 -10.92 12.19 11.12
CA GLU A 266 -10.86 10.74 11.03
C GLU A 266 -11.60 10.27 9.79
N HIS A 267 -10.86 9.69 8.84
CA HIS A 267 -11.43 9.19 7.58
C HIS A 267 -11.46 7.65 7.52
N GLN A 268 -10.89 6.97 8.51
CA GLN A 268 -11.13 5.55 8.72
C GLN A 268 -12.40 5.38 9.54
N MET A 269 -13.39 4.68 8.97
CA MET A 269 -14.63 4.38 9.68
C MET A 269 -14.30 3.65 11.00
N ASN A 270 -14.73 4.22 12.13
CA ASN A 270 -14.43 3.75 13.49
C ASN A 270 -12.92 3.73 13.88
N GLY A 271 -12.04 4.40 13.13
CA GLY A 271 -10.58 4.35 13.31
C GLY A 271 -10.11 4.64 14.75
N LEU A 272 -10.53 5.77 15.32
CA LEU A 272 -10.19 6.13 16.71
C LEU A 272 -10.73 5.14 17.75
N ALA A 273 -11.86 4.48 17.47
CA ALA A 273 -12.41 3.47 18.36
C ALA A 273 -11.58 2.18 18.32
N TYR A 274 -11.15 1.75 17.13
CA TYR A 274 -10.22 0.62 16.96
C TYR A 274 -8.88 0.91 17.63
N LEU A 275 -8.31 2.09 17.38
CA LEU A 275 -7.06 2.54 17.98
C LEU A 275 -7.14 2.52 19.51
N ARG A 276 -8.20 3.09 20.10
CA ARG A 276 -8.43 3.02 21.55
C ARG A 276 -8.52 1.57 22.04
N GLY A 277 -9.27 0.71 21.33
CA GLY A 277 -9.44 -0.70 21.68
C GLY A 277 -8.13 -1.50 21.63
N PHE A 278 -7.23 -1.18 20.69
CA PHE A 278 -5.91 -1.80 20.66
C PHE A 278 -4.99 -1.29 21.78
N MET A 279 -4.98 0.02 22.03
CA MET A 279 -4.16 0.60 23.10
C MET A 279 -4.55 0.06 24.49
N ASP A 280 -5.85 -0.08 24.76
CA ASP A 280 -6.39 -0.53 26.06
C ASP A 280 -5.87 -1.91 26.49
N LYS A 281 -5.34 -2.71 25.56
CA LYS A 281 -4.77 -4.03 25.86
C LYS A 281 -3.42 -3.98 26.54
N HIS A 282 -2.59 -2.98 26.22
CA HIS A 282 -1.17 -2.97 26.60
C HIS A 282 -0.68 -1.63 27.15
N LEU A 283 -1.43 -0.55 26.96
CA LEU A 283 -1.03 0.80 27.32
C LEU A 283 -2.05 1.42 28.30
N PRO A 284 -1.59 2.28 29.23
CA PRO A 284 -2.50 3.03 30.08
C PRO A 284 -3.24 4.07 29.23
N LEU A 285 -4.55 3.91 29.06
CA LEU A 285 -5.34 4.94 28.39
C LEU A 285 -5.31 6.26 29.19
N PRO A 286 -5.24 7.41 28.50
CA PRO A 286 -4.98 8.72 29.12
C PRO A 286 -6.08 9.22 30.07
N MET A 287 -7.21 8.53 30.22
CA MET A 287 -8.18 8.83 31.27
C MET A 287 -9.01 7.62 31.72
N LYS A 288 -9.27 7.56 33.04
CA LYS A 288 -10.51 6.99 33.60
C LYS A 288 -11.65 7.97 33.28
N ILE A 289 -12.75 7.48 32.71
CA ILE A 289 -13.95 8.11 32.09
C ILE A 289 -14.51 9.45 32.69
N THR A 290 -13.99 10.02 33.78
CA THR A 290 -14.63 11.09 34.58
C THR A 290 -13.95 12.48 34.54
N ALA A 291 -12.88 12.72 33.78
CA ALA A 291 -12.24 14.04 33.72
C ALA A 291 -12.81 14.95 32.61
N ALA A 292 -12.60 16.27 32.73
CA ALA A 292 -12.99 17.22 31.70
C ALA A 292 -12.10 17.08 30.44
N PRO A 293 -12.63 17.29 29.22
CA PRO A 293 -11.82 17.25 28.01
C PRO A 293 -10.68 18.27 28.05
N SER A 294 -9.45 17.83 27.81
CA SER A 294 -8.27 18.70 27.90
C SER A 294 -7.24 18.41 26.81
N ILE A 295 -6.33 19.36 26.58
CA ILE A 295 -5.25 19.24 25.60
C ILE A 295 -4.13 18.31 26.11
N GLU A 296 -3.91 18.29 27.42
CA GLU A 296 -2.93 17.41 28.07
C GLU A 296 -3.31 15.94 27.86
N HIS A 297 -4.59 15.60 28.06
CA HIS A 297 -5.06 14.24 27.78
C HIS A 297 -5.01 13.88 26.29
N LEU A 298 -5.13 14.87 25.39
CA LEU A 298 -4.96 14.64 23.95
C LEU A 298 -3.49 14.33 23.64
N ASP A 299 -2.55 15.08 24.23
CA ASP A 299 -1.11 14.83 24.06
C ASP A 299 -0.72 13.43 24.54
N ASP A 300 -1.23 13.03 25.71
CA ASP A 300 -1.04 11.67 26.22
C ASP A 300 -1.64 10.62 25.27
N PHE A 301 -2.84 10.85 24.70
CA PHE A 301 -3.44 9.95 23.72
C PHE A 301 -2.59 9.83 22.46
N ILE A 302 -2.13 10.96 21.93
CA ILE A 302 -1.27 11.02 20.75
C ILE A 302 0.00 10.19 20.99
N TYR A 303 0.68 10.44 22.11
CA TYR A 303 1.89 9.71 22.48
C TYR A 303 1.63 8.20 22.58
N MET A 304 0.58 7.78 23.30
CA MET A 304 0.23 6.36 23.41
C MET A 304 -0.11 5.73 22.06
N SER A 305 -0.78 6.46 21.16
CA SER A 305 -1.11 5.96 19.82
C SER A 305 0.13 5.70 18.97
N GLN A 306 1.15 6.53 19.10
CA GLN A 306 2.42 6.38 18.38
C GLN A 306 3.25 5.23 18.96
N ILE A 307 3.29 5.06 20.28
CA ILE A 307 3.91 3.89 20.93
C ILE A 307 3.22 2.60 20.49
N PHE A 308 1.88 2.60 20.48
CA PHE A 308 1.11 1.47 20.00
C PHE A 308 1.46 1.09 18.56
N GLN A 309 1.38 2.05 17.64
CA GLN A 309 1.68 1.82 16.22
C GLN A 309 3.12 1.34 16.03
N SER A 310 4.09 1.99 16.70
CA SER A 310 5.50 1.61 16.66
C SER A 310 5.71 0.15 17.05
N MET A 311 5.14 -0.28 18.17
CA MET A 311 5.28 -1.65 18.66
C MET A 311 4.55 -2.67 17.78
N ALA A 312 3.33 -2.35 17.33
CA ALA A 312 2.56 -3.24 16.47
C ALA A 312 3.25 -3.48 15.11
N ILE A 313 3.73 -2.41 14.47
CA ILE A 313 4.50 -2.50 13.23
C ILE A 313 5.81 -3.25 13.46
N LYS A 314 6.57 -2.93 14.53
CA LYS A 314 7.81 -3.66 14.86
C LYS A 314 7.57 -5.16 14.95
N ILE A 315 6.53 -5.59 15.67
CA ILE A 315 6.21 -7.00 15.88
C ILE A 315 5.87 -7.71 14.56
N GLN A 316 5.04 -7.09 13.72
CA GLN A 316 4.70 -7.64 12.41
C GLN A 316 5.91 -7.68 11.47
N THR A 317 6.68 -6.59 11.37
CA THR A 317 7.89 -6.53 10.53
C THR A 317 8.96 -7.53 10.98
N GLU A 318 9.21 -7.67 12.28
CA GLU A 318 10.15 -8.69 12.80
C GLU A 318 9.67 -10.11 12.51
N PHE A 319 8.35 -10.35 12.53
CA PHE A 319 7.78 -11.61 12.10
C PHE A 319 8.01 -11.88 10.61
N TYR A 320 7.79 -10.91 9.73
CA TYR A 320 8.04 -11.10 8.30
C TYR A 320 9.52 -11.28 7.97
N ARG A 321 10.43 -10.65 8.72
CA ARG A 321 11.87 -10.74 8.48
C ARG A 321 12.54 -12.04 8.96
N ARG A 322 11.94 -12.75 9.92
CA ARG A 322 12.51 -14.01 10.43
C ARG A 322 12.11 -15.26 9.63
N ASN A 323 11.08 -15.14 8.78
CA ASN A 323 10.52 -16.23 7.98
C ASN A 323 10.97 -16.15 6.52
#